data_AF-A0A943UXQ1-F1
#
_entry.id   AF-A0A943UXQ1-F1
#
_cell.length_a   1.000
_cell.length_b   1.000
_cell.length_c   1.000
_cell.angle_alpha   90.00
_cell.angle_beta   90.00
_cell.angle_gamma   90.00
#
_symmetry.space_group_name_H-M   'P 1'
#
loop_
_entity.id
_entity.type
_entity.pdbx_description
1 polymer ?
#
loop_
_entity_poly.entity_id
_entity_poly.type
_entity_poly.pdbx_seq_one_letter_code
_entity_poly.pdbx_strand_id
1 'polypeptide(L)'
;MEKLKILKSIHVLSGVPIQVFDRDFNLTKVFKSSQARILDYNLKSLTEGVSLEEGKFGIVSGSFNELFILYGLSDRIVLFGPFRCNVVDREMLERKLASQGTPRSEWAFLYDYLSGLPLYALGDVRDVMIHIHYCLTGDISDPLQGELYDYVRRFYVDLEQERVNAYDARKFNPNVYLFYYETEILQYVKAGRVDDLKKDGLRAERRGHSSHVGRYAALREGLFDHRARKARQNRH
;
A
#
# COMPACT_ATOMS: atom_id res chain seq x y z
N MET A 1 -25.43 -0.93 21.05
CA MET A 1 -25.96 0.43 20.77
C MET A 1 -24.86 1.50 20.74
N GLU A 2 -23.85 1.40 21.61
CA GLU A 2 -22.71 2.35 21.68
C GLU A 2 -21.78 2.30 20.45
N LYS A 3 -21.31 1.11 20.04
CA LYS A 3 -20.46 0.96 18.84
C LYS A 3 -21.07 1.57 17.57
N LEU A 4 -22.40 1.51 17.38
CA LEU A 4 -23.07 2.17 16.25
C LEU A 4 -23.02 3.71 16.29
N LYS A 5 -23.05 4.31 17.49
CA LYS A 5 -22.88 5.77 17.65
C LYS A 5 -21.45 6.18 17.30
N ILE A 6 -20.48 5.36 17.69
CA ILE A 6 -19.06 5.55 17.35
C ILE A 6 -18.87 5.48 15.84
N LEU A 7 -19.40 4.44 15.17
CA LEU A 7 -19.36 4.34 13.71
C LEU A 7 -20.00 5.56 13.03
N LYS A 8 -21.16 6.01 13.51
CA LYS A 8 -21.78 7.24 13.00
C LYS A 8 -20.87 8.46 13.18
N SER A 9 -20.20 8.60 14.32
CA SER A 9 -19.25 9.69 14.57
C SER A 9 -18.07 9.63 13.60
N ILE A 10 -17.49 8.45 13.38
CA ILE A 10 -16.40 8.25 12.43
C ILE A 10 -16.84 8.66 11.01
N HIS A 11 -18.04 8.23 10.59
CA HIS A 11 -18.61 8.64 9.31
C HIS A 11 -18.72 10.17 9.18
N VAL A 12 -19.26 10.84 10.20
CA VAL A 12 -19.45 12.30 10.19
C VAL A 12 -18.13 13.05 10.11
N LEU A 13 -17.10 12.58 10.81
CA LEU A 13 -15.78 13.24 10.84
C LEU A 13 -14.95 12.97 9.58
N SER A 14 -15.00 11.74 9.06
CA SER A 14 -14.19 11.35 7.90
C SER A 14 -14.85 11.65 6.56
N GLY A 15 -16.18 11.75 6.53
CA GLY A 15 -16.96 11.78 5.28
C GLY A 15 -17.02 10.43 4.56
N VAL A 16 -16.32 9.40 5.07
CA VAL A 16 -16.25 8.07 4.46
C VAL A 16 -17.56 7.32 4.74
N PRO A 17 -18.22 6.73 3.72
CA PRO A 17 -19.40 5.91 3.97
C PRO A 17 -19.06 4.66 4.79
N ILE A 18 -19.98 4.25 5.64
CA ILE A 18 -19.82 3.06 6.48
C ILE A 18 -21.05 2.17 6.32
N GLN A 19 -20.80 0.90 6.00
CA GLN A 19 -21.84 -0.11 5.86
C GLN A 19 -21.61 -1.19 6.93
N VAL A 20 -22.70 -1.61 7.58
CA VAL A 20 -22.66 -2.60 8.66
C VAL A 20 -23.49 -3.80 8.25
N PHE A 21 -22.88 -4.96 8.29
CA PHE A 21 -23.46 -6.23 7.88
C PHE A 21 -23.56 -7.17 9.09
N ASP A 22 -24.53 -8.08 9.06
CA ASP A 22 -24.51 -9.24 9.94
C ASP A 22 -23.45 -10.27 9.46
N ARG A 23 -23.32 -11.39 10.16
CA ARG A 23 -22.37 -12.46 9.80
C ARG A 23 -22.75 -13.21 8.51
N ASP A 24 -24.00 -13.09 8.07
CA ASP A 24 -24.51 -13.68 6.83
C ASP A 24 -24.36 -12.72 5.63
N PHE A 25 -23.64 -11.61 5.81
CA PHE A 25 -23.40 -10.57 4.80
C PHE A 25 -24.66 -9.79 4.40
N ASN A 26 -25.72 -9.81 5.20
CA ASN A 26 -26.87 -8.95 4.96
C ASN A 26 -26.63 -7.56 5.52
N LEU A 27 -26.95 -6.54 4.72
CA LEU A 27 -26.78 -5.15 5.09
C LEU A 27 -27.80 -4.75 6.18
N THR A 28 -27.31 -4.43 7.38
CA THR A 28 -28.15 -4.04 8.53
C THR A 28 -28.19 -2.53 8.74
N LYS A 29 -27.13 -1.80 8.38
CA LYS A 29 -27.06 -0.34 8.54
C LYS A 29 -26.14 0.30 7.52
N VAL A 30 -26.50 1.51 7.10
CA VAL A 30 -25.64 2.38 6.29
C VAL A 30 -25.56 3.76 6.93
N PHE A 31 -24.34 4.28 7.02
CA PHE A 31 -24.04 5.68 7.31
C PHE A 31 -23.41 6.29 6.05
N LYS A 32 -24.15 7.19 5.41
CA LYS A 32 -23.70 7.88 4.20
C LYS A 32 -24.29 9.28 4.14
N SER A 33 -23.57 10.19 3.47
CA SER A 33 -24.13 11.47 3.07
C SER A 33 -25.23 11.26 2.01
N SER A 34 -26.20 12.17 1.93
CA SER A 34 -27.24 12.16 0.89
C SER A 34 -26.67 12.20 -0.53
N GLN A 35 -25.46 12.76 -0.69
CA GLN A 35 -24.75 12.86 -1.95
C GLN A 35 -23.81 11.67 -2.21
N ALA A 36 -23.50 10.87 -1.18
CA ALA A 36 -22.59 9.75 -1.31
C ALA A 36 -23.26 8.58 -2.07
N ARG A 37 -22.76 8.32 -3.27
CA ARG A 37 -23.10 7.12 -4.03
C ARG A 37 -22.20 5.98 -3.60
N ILE A 38 -22.75 4.78 -3.49
CA ILE A 38 -22.02 3.57 -3.14
C ILE A 38 -22.32 2.59 -4.26
N LEU A 39 -21.28 2.10 -4.93
CA LEU A 39 -21.45 1.02 -5.90
C LEU A 39 -21.88 -0.25 -5.16
N ASP A 40 -22.86 -0.94 -5.72
CA ASP A 40 -23.41 -2.15 -5.12
C ASP A 40 -22.45 -3.33 -5.37
N TYR A 41 -21.76 -3.74 -4.32
CA TYR A 41 -20.81 -4.85 -4.37
C TYR A 41 -21.37 -6.02 -3.59
N ASN A 42 -21.23 -7.22 -4.16
CA ASN A 42 -21.44 -8.45 -3.40
C ASN A 42 -20.31 -8.60 -2.37
N LEU A 43 -20.60 -8.24 -1.12
CA LEU A 43 -19.61 -8.23 -0.05
C LEU A 43 -19.00 -9.62 0.19
N LYS A 44 -19.79 -10.69 0.04
CA LYS A 44 -19.30 -12.05 0.22
C LYS A 44 -18.15 -12.34 -0.74
N SER A 45 -18.33 -12.03 -2.02
CA SER A 45 -17.28 -12.17 -3.04
C SER A 45 -16.11 -11.22 -2.80
N LEU A 46 -16.37 -9.99 -2.35
CA LEU A 46 -15.32 -9.01 -2.07
C LEU A 46 -14.41 -9.41 -0.91
N THR A 47 -14.91 -10.20 0.03
CA THR A 47 -14.21 -10.59 1.27
C THR A 47 -13.63 -12.01 1.23
N GLU A 48 -13.66 -12.68 0.07
CA GLU A 48 -13.06 -14.01 -0.08
C GLU A 48 -11.57 -13.98 0.29
N GLY A 49 -11.15 -14.87 1.19
CA GLY A 49 -9.77 -14.97 1.66
C GLY A 49 -9.36 -13.93 2.71
N VAL A 50 -10.28 -13.09 3.19
CA VAL A 50 -10.02 -12.10 4.25
C VAL A 50 -10.50 -12.62 5.60
N SER A 51 -9.66 -12.52 6.64
CA SER A 51 -10.08 -12.84 8.01
C SER A 51 -11.03 -11.76 8.55
N LEU A 52 -12.19 -12.18 9.02
CA LEU A 52 -13.23 -11.32 9.62
C LEU A 52 -13.41 -11.61 11.12
N GLU A 53 -12.35 -12.08 11.76
CA GLU A 53 -12.28 -12.27 13.21
C GLU A 53 -12.44 -10.93 13.95
N GLU A 54 -12.89 -10.99 15.21
CA GLU A 54 -13.09 -9.79 15.99
C GLU A 54 -11.77 -9.03 16.20
N GLY A 55 -11.80 -7.72 15.98
CA GLY A 55 -10.63 -6.84 16.13
C GLY A 55 -9.66 -6.89 14.94
N LYS A 56 -9.90 -7.77 13.95
CA LYS A 56 -9.07 -7.87 12.75
C LYS A 56 -9.57 -6.95 11.64
N PHE A 57 -8.61 -6.47 10.87
CA PHE A 57 -8.86 -5.68 9.69
C PHE A 57 -8.63 -6.50 8.42
N GLY A 58 -9.37 -6.15 7.38
CA GLY A 58 -9.10 -6.57 6.01
C GLY A 58 -9.07 -5.37 5.08
N ILE A 59 -8.26 -5.42 4.01
CA ILE A 59 -8.28 -4.42 2.95
C ILE A 59 -8.67 -5.12 1.65
N VAL A 60 -9.68 -4.60 0.97
CA VAL A 60 -10.21 -5.16 -0.27
C VAL A 60 -10.35 -4.06 -1.31
N SER A 61 -10.21 -4.43 -2.58
CA SER A 61 -10.37 -3.51 -3.71
C SER A 61 -11.64 -3.81 -4.49
N GLY A 62 -12.40 -2.78 -4.83
CA GLY A 62 -13.53 -2.88 -5.74
C GLY A 62 -13.12 -3.04 -7.21
N SER A 63 -14.13 -3.17 -8.07
CA SER A 63 -13.95 -3.39 -9.51
C SER A 63 -13.18 -2.28 -10.22
N PHE A 64 -13.06 -1.08 -9.64
CA PHE A 64 -12.37 0.07 -10.24
C PHE A 64 -11.19 0.60 -9.41
N ASN A 65 -10.59 -0.29 -8.60
CA ASN A 65 -9.41 -0.04 -7.75
C ASN A 65 -9.63 1.00 -6.64
N GLU A 66 -10.88 1.34 -6.33
CA GLU A 66 -11.21 1.92 -5.04
C GLU A 66 -11.04 0.87 -3.94
N LEU A 67 -10.73 1.33 -2.74
CA LEU A 67 -10.40 0.49 -1.60
C LEU A 67 -11.47 0.59 -0.52
N PHE A 68 -11.54 -0.48 0.25
CA PHE A 68 -12.38 -0.58 1.42
C PHE A 68 -11.59 -1.19 2.57
N ILE A 69 -11.87 -0.74 3.78
CA ILE A 69 -11.39 -1.34 5.01
C ILE A 69 -12.54 -2.15 5.61
N LEU A 70 -12.27 -3.40 5.93
CA LEU A 70 -13.14 -4.30 6.68
C LEU A 70 -12.68 -4.33 8.13
N TYR A 71 -13.64 -4.38 9.04
CA TYR A 71 -13.37 -4.59 10.45
C TYR A 71 -14.35 -5.60 11.06
N GLY A 72 -13.82 -6.65 11.69
CA GLY A 72 -14.61 -7.65 12.38
C GLY A 72 -15.04 -7.20 13.77
N LEU A 73 -16.35 -7.23 14.02
CA LEU A 73 -16.93 -7.14 15.36
C LEU A 73 -17.45 -8.52 15.75
N SER A 74 -17.65 -8.79 17.05
CA SER A 74 -18.20 -10.07 17.56
C SER A 74 -19.37 -10.62 16.73
N ASP A 75 -20.39 -9.80 16.44
CA ASP A 75 -21.64 -10.17 15.77
C ASP A 75 -21.82 -9.58 14.35
N ARG A 76 -20.87 -8.76 13.87
CA ARG A 76 -21.06 -7.91 12.69
C ARG A 76 -19.76 -7.73 11.90
N ILE A 77 -19.93 -7.34 10.64
CA ILE A 77 -18.83 -6.91 9.78
C ILE A 77 -19.05 -5.44 9.43
N VAL A 78 -18.02 -4.62 9.54
CA VAL A 78 -18.08 -3.21 9.19
C VAL A 78 -17.20 -2.95 7.97
N LEU A 79 -17.77 -2.28 6.96
CA LEU A 79 -17.08 -1.87 5.75
C LEU A 79 -16.96 -0.33 5.73
N PHE A 80 -15.75 0.19 5.75
CA PHE A 80 -15.43 1.59 5.60
C PHE A 80 -14.96 1.86 4.18
N GLY A 81 -15.60 2.80 3.50
CA GLY A 81 -15.26 3.15 2.12
C GLY A 81 -16.49 3.44 1.27
N PRO A 82 -16.28 3.74 -0.02
CA PRO A 82 -15.01 3.63 -0.73
C PRO A 82 -14.07 4.84 -0.55
N PHE A 83 -12.78 4.60 -0.74
CA PHE A 83 -11.74 5.63 -0.85
C PHE A 83 -10.66 5.19 -1.87
N ARG A 84 -9.69 6.05 -2.18
CA ARG A 84 -8.57 5.72 -3.08
C ARG A 84 -7.23 6.04 -2.44
N CYS A 85 -6.19 5.37 -2.93
CA CYS A 85 -4.79 5.71 -2.63
C CYS A 85 -4.02 6.24 -3.85
N ASN A 86 -4.72 6.43 -4.97
CA ASN A 86 -4.17 6.96 -6.20
C ASN A 86 -5.21 7.80 -6.95
N VAL A 87 -4.72 8.82 -7.65
CA VAL A 87 -5.53 9.62 -8.57
C VAL A 87 -6.03 8.73 -9.71
N VAL A 88 -7.25 8.99 -10.17
CA VAL A 88 -7.85 8.28 -11.31
C VAL A 88 -7.17 8.72 -12.59
N ASP A 89 -6.46 7.79 -13.23
CA ASP A 89 -6.00 7.95 -14.61
C ASP A 89 -7.17 7.63 -15.56
N ARG A 90 -7.58 8.64 -16.33
CA ARG A 90 -8.73 8.52 -17.23
C ARG A 90 -8.53 7.44 -18.29
N GLU A 91 -7.36 7.38 -18.93
CA GLU A 91 -7.11 6.40 -19.99
C GLU A 91 -7.08 4.97 -19.45
N MET A 92 -6.45 4.76 -18.29
CA MET A 92 -6.47 3.46 -17.62
C MET A 92 -7.89 3.04 -17.24
N LEU A 93 -8.69 3.97 -16.71
CA LEU A 93 -10.07 3.69 -16.35
C LEU A 93 -10.88 3.33 -17.60
N GLU A 94 -10.78 4.11 -18.67
CA GLU A 94 -11.47 3.85 -19.93
C GLU A 94 -11.10 2.49 -20.54
N ARG A 95 -9.81 2.11 -20.51
CA ARG A 95 -9.36 0.78 -20.92
C ARG A 95 -9.99 -0.32 -20.06
N LYS A 96 -10.06 -0.12 -18.73
CA LYS A 96 -10.67 -1.07 -17.81
C LYS A 96 -12.17 -1.22 -18.07
N LEU A 97 -12.89 -0.11 -18.22
CA LEU A 97 -14.32 -0.07 -18.52
C LEU A 97 -14.64 -0.79 -19.84
N ALA A 98 -13.84 -0.54 -20.88
CA ALA A 98 -13.97 -1.26 -22.15
C ALA A 98 -13.77 -2.78 -21.98
N SER A 99 -12.74 -3.20 -21.23
CA SER A 99 -12.44 -4.62 -21.00
C SER A 99 -13.51 -5.36 -20.19
N GLN A 100 -14.24 -4.63 -19.34
CA GLN A 100 -15.32 -5.17 -18.51
C GLN A 100 -16.69 -5.09 -19.20
N GLY A 101 -16.77 -4.56 -20.43
CA GLY A 101 -18.02 -4.41 -21.17
C GLY A 101 -18.96 -3.36 -20.58
N THR A 102 -18.45 -2.40 -19.80
CA THR A 102 -19.28 -1.36 -19.17
C THR A 102 -19.86 -0.41 -20.22
N PRO A 103 -21.18 -0.11 -20.20
CA PRO A 103 -21.82 0.78 -21.17
C PRO A 103 -21.16 2.17 -21.22
N ARG A 104 -20.89 2.69 -22.42
CA ARG A 104 -20.27 4.02 -22.62
C ARG A 104 -21.03 5.16 -21.93
N SER A 105 -22.35 5.02 -21.75
CA SER A 105 -23.19 5.98 -21.01
C SER A 105 -22.81 6.13 -19.54
N GLU A 106 -22.18 5.13 -18.93
CA GLU A 106 -21.81 5.14 -17.51
C GLU A 106 -20.40 5.69 -17.26
N TRP A 107 -19.58 5.85 -18.31
CA TRP A 107 -18.16 6.15 -18.16
C TRP A 107 -17.90 7.50 -17.51
N ALA A 108 -18.62 8.54 -17.94
CA ALA A 108 -18.50 9.87 -17.36
C ALA A 108 -18.90 9.85 -15.88
N PHE A 109 -20.01 9.18 -15.56
CA PHE A 109 -20.47 9.01 -14.19
C PHE A 109 -19.43 8.28 -13.32
N LEU A 110 -18.86 7.18 -13.80
CA LEU A 110 -17.87 6.40 -13.06
C LEU A 110 -16.56 7.17 -12.87
N TYR A 111 -16.13 7.94 -13.87
CA TYR A 111 -14.97 8.80 -13.73
C TYR A 111 -15.19 9.86 -12.65
N ASP A 112 -16.31 10.58 -12.69
CA ASP A 112 -16.64 11.62 -11.71
C ASP A 112 -16.80 11.03 -10.31
N TYR A 113 -17.46 9.86 -10.22
CA TYR A 113 -17.63 9.12 -8.98
C TYR A 113 -16.28 8.76 -8.35
N LEU A 114 -15.41 8.08 -9.10
CA LEU A 114 -14.13 7.60 -8.59
C LEU A 114 -13.16 8.75 -8.28
N SER A 115 -13.21 9.82 -9.08
CA SER A 115 -12.38 11.01 -8.88
C SER A 115 -12.82 11.83 -7.67
N GLY A 116 -14.09 11.75 -7.29
CA GLY A 116 -14.64 12.40 -6.11
C GLY A 116 -14.48 11.62 -4.80
N LEU A 117 -13.90 10.42 -4.84
CA LEU A 117 -13.65 9.64 -3.62
C LEU A 117 -12.54 10.26 -2.77
N PRO A 118 -12.59 10.11 -1.43
CA PRO A 118 -11.51 10.50 -0.54
C PRO A 118 -10.18 9.87 -0.97
N LEU A 119 -9.12 10.67 -1.00
CA LEU A 119 -7.78 10.23 -1.38
C LEU A 119 -6.88 10.22 -0.14
N TYR A 120 -6.31 9.05 0.18
CA TYR A 120 -5.41 8.85 1.33
C TYR A 120 -4.04 8.38 0.85
N ALA A 121 -2.96 8.81 1.52
CA ALA A 121 -1.69 8.10 1.38
C ALA A 121 -1.79 6.75 2.11
N LEU A 122 -1.00 5.75 1.68
CA LEU A 122 -1.01 4.42 2.34
C LEU A 122 -0.64 4.49 3.84
N GLY A 123 0.23 5.43 4.23
CA GLY A 123 0.53 5.70 5.64
C GLY A 123 -0.69 6.17 6.41
N ASP A 124 -1.47 7.10 5.83
CA ASP A 124 -2.68 7.62 6.44
C ASP A 124 -3.75 6.53 6.60
N VAL A 125 -3.83 5.57 5.67
CA VAL A 125 -4.75 4.43 5.78
C VAL A 125 -4.45 3.62 7.04
N ARG A 126 -3.18 3.37 7.36
CA ARG A 126 -2.78 2.68 8.59
C ARG A 126 -3.21 3.47 9.83
N ASP A 127 -2.97 4.78 9.84
CA ASP A 127 -3.35 5.64 10.98
C ASP A 127 -4.88 5.69 11.15
N VAL A 128 -5.64 5.68 10.05
CA VAL A 128 -7.11 5.54 10.07
C VAL A 128 -7.52 4.20 10.69
N MET A 129 -6.86 3.10 10.35
CA MET A 129 -7.15 1.78 10.94
C MET A 129 -6.86 1.74 12.44
N ILE A 130 -5.72 2.30 12.88
CA ILE A 130 -5.38 2.44 14.30
C ILE A 130 -6.45 3.26 15.01
N HIS A 131 -6.88 4.39 14.43
CA HIS A 131 -7.91 5.23 15.01
C HIS A 131 -9.26 4.52 15.11
N ILE A 132 -9.69 3.81 14.06
CA ILE A 132 -10.92 3.00 14.06
C ILE A 132 -10.84 1.95 15.18
N HIS A 133 -9.71 1.26 15.31
CA HIS A 133 -9.50 0.25 16.35
C HIS A 133 -9.66 0.87 17.74
N TYR A 134 -8.91 1.95 18.01
CA TYR A 134 -8.95 2.68 19.27
C TYR A 134 -10.37 3.16 19.61
N CYS A 135 -11.09 3.72 18.65
CA CYS A 135 -12.47 4.15 18.88
C CYS A 135 -13.40 2.99 19.27
N LEU A 136 -13.13 1.76 18.81
CA LEU A 136 -14.00 0.60 19.04
C LEU A 136 -13.59 -0.26 20.23
N THR A 137 -12.32 -0.24 20.63
CA THR A 137 -11.76 -1.11 21.69
C THR A 137 -11.12 -0.34 22.84
N GLY A 138 -10.72 0.92 22.62
CA GLY A 138 -9.89 1.69 23.55
C GLY A 138 -8.39 1.38 23.46
N ASP A 139 -7.97 0.49 22.57
CA ASP A 139 -6.56 0.12 22.37
C ASP A 139 -5.95 0.88 21.18
N ILE A 140 -4.78 1.49 21.40
CA ILE A 140 -4.04 2.26 20.40
C ILE A 140 -2.97 1.42 19.68
N SER A 141 -2.88 0.13 19.99
CA SER A 141 -1.95 -0.77 19.33
C SER A 141 -2.18 -0.82 17.82
N ASP A 142 -1.11 -1.03 17.05
CA ASP A 142 -1.21 -1.16 15.61
C ASP A 142 -1.68 -2.58 15.22
N PRO A 143 -2.90 -2.73 14.70
CA PRO A 143 -3.47 -4.04 14.39
C PRO A 143 -2.73 -4.76 13.26
N LEU A 144 -1.95 -4.05 12.43
CA LEU A 144 -1.19 -4.62 11.32
C LEU A 144 0.26 -4.95 11.69
N GLN A 145 0.71 -4.57 12.89
CA GLN A 145 2.12 -4.68 13.25
C GLN A 145 2.61 -6.13 13.18
N GLY A 146 1.86 -7.08 13.75
CA GLY A 146 2.23 -8.49 13.75
C GLY A 146 2.28 -9.09 12.34
N GLU A 147 1.26 -8.82 11.53
CA GLU A 147 1.17 -9.33 10.15
C GLU A 147 2.26 -8.75 9.25
N LEU A 148 2.61 -7.48 9.44
CA LEU A 148 3.73 -6.84 8.75
C LEU A 148 5.07 -7.46 9.16
N TYR A 149 5.29 -7.70 10.46
CA TYR A 149 6.51 -8.38 10.93
C TYR A 149 6.63 -9.79 10.33
N ASP A 150 5.53 -10.55 10.28
CA ASP A 150 5.52 -11.88 9.69
C ASP A 150 5.77 -11.84 8.19
N TYR A 151 5.15 -10.90 7.46
CA TYR A 151 5.41 -10.70 6.03
C TYR A 151 6.88 -10.38 5.77
N VAL A 152 7.43 -9.39 6.49
CA VAL A 152 8.84 -9.00 6.35
C VAL A 152 9.76 -10.17 6.68
N ARG A 153 9.47 -10.93 7.75
CA ARG A 153 10.24 -12.10 8.13
C ARG A 153 10.20 -13.18 7.05
N ARG A 154 9.03 -13.49 6.50
CA ARG A 154 8.88 -14.46 5.39
C ARG A 154 9.62 -13.99 4.15
N PHE A 155 9.49 -12.71 3.79
CA PHE A 155 10.20 -12.12 2.67
C PHE A 155 11.72 -12.28 2.82
N TYR A 156 12.29 -12.04 4.01
CA TYR A 156 13.71 -12.30 4.26
C TYR A 156 14.09 -13.77 4.08
N VAL A 157 13.25 -14.69 4.56
CA VAL A 157 13.49 -16.15 4.38
C VAL A 157 13.43 -16.54 2.91
N ASP A 158 12.44 -16.06 2.16
CA ASP A 158 12.29 -16.33 0.74
C ASP A 158 13.48 -15.77 -0.05
N LEU A 159 13.92 -14.56 0.28
CA LEU A 159 15.09 -13.94 -0.33
C LEU A 159 16.39 -14.71 -0.03
N GLU A 160 16.55 -15.19 1.21
CA GLU A 160 17.67 -16.05 1.59
C GLU A 160 17.64 -17.38 0.83
N GLN A 161 16.45 -17.97 0.64
CA GLN A 161 16.28 -19.16 -0.17
C GLN A 161 16.58 -18.89 -1.66
N GLU A 162 16.15 -17.75 -2.21
CA GLU A 162 16.52 -17.33 -3.56
C GLU A 162 18.02 -17.12 -3.70
N ARG A 163 18.71 -16.63 -2.67
CA ARG A 163 20.18 -16.54 -2.65
C ARG A 163 20.82 -17.91 -2.71
N VAL A 164 20.37 -18.86 -1.89
CA VAL A 164 20.85 -20.26 -1.94
C VAL A 164 20.63 -20.86 -3.33
N ASN A 165 19.45 -20.63 -3.92
CA ASN A 165 19.11 -21.10 -5.26
C ASN A 165 19.94 -20.41 -6.37
N ALA A 166 20.35 -19.15 -6.17
CA ALA A 166 21.23 -18.42 -7.09
C ALA A 166 22.69 -18.86 -6.97
N TYR A 167 23.13 -19.31 -5.78
CA TYR A 167 24.42 -19.98 -5.59
C TYR A 167 24.48 -21.33 -6.33
N ASP A 168 23.33 -21.94 -6.63
CA ASP A 168 23.18 -23.08 -7.54
C ASP A 168 23.34 -22.63 -9.02
N ALA A 169 24.49 -22.01 -9.31
CA ALA A 169 25.21 -21.73 -10.55
C ALA A 169 24.48 -21.31 -11.87
N ARG A 170 23.16 -21.13 -11.94
CA ARG A 170 22.49 -20.88 -13.25
C ARG A 170 21.36 -19.85 -13.27
N LYS A 171 20.99 -19.18 -12.17
CA LYS A 171 19.90 -18.18 -12.18
C LYS A 171 20.32 -16.87 -11.51
N PHE A 172 20.70 -15.87 -12.32
CA PHE A 172 20.91 -14.49 -11.86
C PHE A 172 19.55 -13.78 -11.74
N ASN A 173 19.21 -13.27 -10.55
CA ASN A 173 18.06 -12.41 -10.32
C ASN A 173 18.53 -10.97 -9.96
N PRO A 174 18.30 -9.96 -10.84
CA PRO A 174 18.75 -8.59 -10.61
C PRO A 174 18.15 -7.92 -9.36
N ASN A 175 16.92 -8.24 -9.00
CA ASN A 175 16.23 -7.58 -7.87
C ASN A 175 16.79 -8.05 -6.53
N VAL A 176 17.10 -9.36 -6.44
CA VAL A 176 17.78 -9.97 -5.30
C VAL A 176 19.14 -9.34 -5.09
N TYR A 177 19.89 -9.15 -6.17
CA TYR A 177 21.20 -8.50 -6.13
C TYR A 177 21.11 -7.05 -5.63
N LEU A 178 20.16 -6.27 -6.15
CA LEU A 178 19.97 -4.87 -5.74
C LEU A 178 19.67 -4.76 -4.24
N PHE A 179 18.73 -5.57 -3.73
CA PHE A 179 18.38 -5.58 -2.32
C PHE A 179 19.58 -5.87 -1.41
N TYR A 180 20.44 -6.83 -1.79
CA TYR A 180 21.63 -7.15 -1.01
C TYR A 180 22.63 -6.01 -0.97
N TYR A 181 22.87 -5.36 -2.11
CA TYR A 181 23.72 -4.17 -2.15
C TYR A 181 23.17 -3.05 -1.28
N GLU A 182 21.86 -2.78 -1.35
CA GLU A 182 21.22 -1.77 -0.50
C GLU A 182 21.37 -2.10 0.98
N THR A 183 21.23 -3.38 1.35
CA THR A 183 21.39 -3.86 2.72
C THR A 183 22.83 -3.70 3.22
N GLU A 184 23.83 -4.07 2.43
CA GLU A 184 25.25 -3.89 2.77
C GLU A 184 25.60 -2.41 2.96
N ILE A 185 25.14 -1.56 2.04
CA ILE A 185 25.31 -0.11 2.12
C ILE A 185 24.69 0.43 3.41
N LEU A 186 23.46 0.01 3.73
CA LEU A 186 22.77 0.43 4.96
C LEU A 186 23.52 -0.03 6.23
N GLN A 187 24.13 -1.21 6.23
CA GLN A 187 24.93 -1.69 7.36
C GLN A 187 26.21 -0.85 7.53
N TYR A 188 26.93 -0.54 6.44
CA TYR A 188 28.10 0.33 6.51
C TYR A 188 27.76 1.73 7.00
N VAL A 189 26.63 2.29 6.56
CA VAL A 189 26.14 3.60 7.00
C VAL A 189 25.77 3.57 8.50
N LYS A 190 25.02 2.55 8.94
CA LYS A 190 24.68 2.38 10.36
C LYS A 190 25.91 2.20 11.26
N ALA A 191 26.94 1.53 10.76
CA ALA A 191 28.19 1.30 11.48
C ALA A 191 29.18 2.47 11.40
N GLY A 192 28.87 3.55 10.67
CA GLY A 192 29.78 4.69 10.49
C GLY A 192 31.04 4.38 9.66
N ARG A 193 31.06 3.25 8.92
CA ARG A 193 32.23 2.74 8.19
C ARG A 193 32.29 3.27 6.75
N VAL A 194 32.37 4.60 6.63
CA VAL A 194 32.28 5.31 5.33
C VAL A 194 33.44 5.00 4.39
N ASP A 195 34.63 4.69 4.91
CA ASP A 195 35.79 4.36 4.08
C ASP A 195 35.73 2.95 3.47
N ASP A 196 35.06 2.02 4.14
CA ASP A 196 34.84 0.67 3.62
C ASP A 196 33.77 0.68 2.51
N LEU A 197 32.74 1.51 2.68
CA LEU A 197 31.73 1.78 1.65
C LEU A 197 32.35 2.29 0.33
N LYS A 198 33.33 3.20 0.42
CA LYS A 198 34.06 3.71 -0.76
C LYS A 198 34.88 2.62 -1.45
N LYS A 199 35.53 1.75 -0.68
CA LYS A 199 36.34 0.66 -1.22
C LYS A 199 35.50 -0.42 -1.93
N ASP A 200 34.32 -0.74 -1.40
CA ASP A 200 33.40 -1.70 -2.02
C ASP A 200 32.75 -1.13 -3.29
N GLY A 201 32.36 0.15 -3.29
CA GLY A 201 31.91 0.83 -4.51
C GLY A 201 32.93 0.78 -5.66
N LEU A 202 34.21 1.02 -5.34
CA LEU A 202 35.33 0.95 -6.29
C LEU A 202 35.71 -0.47 -6.74
N ARG A 203 35.26 -1.51 -6.04
CA ARG A 203 35.46 -2.93 -6.41
C ARG A 203 34.36 -3.44 -7.33
N ALA A 204 33.12 -2.96 -7.17
CA ALA A 204 32.00 -3.30 -8.05
C ALA A 204 32.24 -2.83 -9.50
N GLU A 205 32.84 -1.65 -9.69
CA GLU A 205 33.22 -1.13 -11.02
C GLU A 205 34.33 -1.93 -11.70
N ARG A 206 35.31 -2.43 -10.92
CA ARG A 206 36.47 -3.17 -11.45
C ARG A 206 36.18 -4.62 -11.83
N ARG A 207 35.07 -5.22 -11.36
CA ARG A 207 34.71 -6.63 -11.61
C ARG A 207 33.89 -6.87 -12.89
N GLY A 208 33.80 -5.89 -13.80
CA GLY A 208 33.21 -6.11 -15.12
C GLY A 208 31.79 -6.68 -15.11
N HIS A 209 30.96 -6.34 -14.11
CA HIS A 209 29.53 -6.66 -14.12
C HIS A 209 28.78 -5.68 -15.03
N SER A 210 29.19 -5.64 -16.31
CA SER A 210 28.51 -4.90 -17.37
C SER A 210 27.30 -5.72 -17.79
N SER A 211 26.08 -5.24 -17.54
CA SER A 211 25.48 -4.32 -18.49
C SER A 211 24.42 -3.41 -17.85
N HIS A 212 24.08 -3.59 -16.58
CA HIS A 212 22.97 -2.85 -15.94
C HIS A 212 23.37 -2.04 -14.71
N VAL A 213 24.48 -2.38 -14.03
CA VAL A 213 24.99 -1.59 -12.89
C VAL A 213 25.77 -0.35 -13.38
N GLY A 214 26.47 -0.46 -14.52
CA GLY A 214 27.17 0.67 -15.15
C GLY A 214 26.25 1.82 -15.61
N ARG A 215 24.99 1.51 -15.96
CA ARG A 215 23.98 2.54 -16.26
C ARG A 215 23.55 3.32 -15.02
N TYR A 216 23.54 2.67 -13.85
CA TYR A 216 23.22 3.33 -12.59
C TYR A 216 24.40 4.14 -12.02
N ALA A 217 25.65 3.71 -12.25
CA ALA A 217 26.83 4.53 -11.93
C ALA A 217 26.87 5.82 -12.76
N ALA A 218 26.56 5.75 -14.06
CA ALA A 218 26.45 6.93 -14.93
C ALA A 218 25.30 7.90 -14.54
N LEU A 219 24.16 7.37 -14.06
CA LEU A 219 23.09 8.17 -13.47
C LEU A 219 23.49 8.83 -12.14
N ARG A 220 24.37 8.16 -11.37
CA ARG A 220 24.89 8.69 -10.09
C ARG A 220 25.91 9.81 -10.31
N GLU A 221 26.76 9.73 -11.34
CA GLU A 221 27.68 10.82 -11.67
C GLU A 221 26.94 12.09 -12.10
N GLY A 222 25.87 11.98 -12.90
CA GLY A 222 25.02 13.13 -13.26
C GLY A 222 24.30 13.78 -12.07
N LEU A 223 23.89 13.00 -11.07
CA LEU A 223 23.20 13.48 -9.86
C LEU A 223 24.14 14.06 -8.80
N PHE A 224 25.34 13.50 -8.66
CA PHE A 224 26.37 14.05 -7.76
C PHE A 224 26.95 15.35 -8.30
N ASP A 225 27.19 15.45 -9.61
CA ASP A 225 27.76 16.65 -10.23
C ASP A 225 26.74 17.82 -10.26
N HIS A 226 25.44 17.51 -10.40
CA HIS A 226 24.38 18.53 -10.29
C HIS A 226 24.20 19.06 -8.85
N ARG A 227 24.27 18.19 -7.84
CA ARG A 227 24.17 18.60 -6.42
C ARG A 227 25.43 19.34 -5.93
N ALA A 228 26.61 18.96 -6.41
CA ALA A 228 27.86 19.66 -6.10
C ALA A 228 27.93 21.06 -6.72
N ARG A 229 27.39 21.26 -7.93
CA ARG A 229 27.27 22.59 -8.57
C ARG A 229 26.25 23.49 -7.86
N LYS A 230 25.10 22.96 -7.43
CA LYS A 230 24.09 23.71 -6.65
C LYS A 230 24.60 24.14 -5.27
N ALA A 231 25.42 23.32 -4.62
CA ALA A 231 26.02 23.64 -3.33
C ALA A 231 27.12 24.73 -3.40
N ARG A 232 27.72 24.95 -4.59
CA ARG A 232 28.71 26.03 -4.82
C ARG A 232 28.08 27.36 -5.23
N GLN A 233 26.90 27.36 -5.85
CA GLN A 233 26.18 28.60 -6.20
C GLN A 233 25.46 29.27 -5.02
N ASN A 234 25.15 28.55 -3.94
CA ASN A 234 24.54 29.11 -2.72
C ASN A 234 25.57 29.57 -1.66
N ARG A 235 26.84 29.73 -2.04
CA ARG A 235 27.90 30.32 -1.22
C ARG A 235 28.53 31.50 -1.96
N HIS A 236 27.72 32.48 -2.32
CA HIS A 236 28.12 33.86 -2.54
C HIS A 236 26.99 34.77 -2.13
#